data_AF-A0AA38FJC8-F1
#
_entry.id   AF-A0AA38FJC8-F1
#
_cell.length_a   1.000
_cell.length_b   1.000
_cell.length_c   1.000
_cell.angle_alpha   90.00
_cell.angle_beta   90.00
_cell.angle_gamma   90.00
#
_symmetry.space_group_name_H-M   'P 1'
#
loop_
_entity.id
_entity.type
_entity.pdbx_description
1 polymer ?
#
loop_
_entity_poly.entity_id
_entity_poly.type
_entity_poly.pdbx_seq_one_letter_code
_entity_poly.pdbx_strand_id
1 'polypeptide(L)' 'GAHTDYGLLTLVNQDDDTSALQVRNCAGEWIWAVPSPGTFVCNIGDMLKVWTNGLYQPTLHRVINKNPKYRVSVPFFYE' A
#
# COMPACT_ATOMS: atom_id res chain seq x y z
N GLY A 1 -4.54 -7.74 -7.78
CA GLY A 1 -3.98 -8.92 -7.07
C GLY A 1 -2.82 -8.47 -6.19
N ALA A 2 -2.00 -9.38 -5.68
CA ALA A 2 -0.78 -9.00 -4.96
C ALA A 2 0.26 -8.44 -5.93
N HIS A 3 0.84 -7.27 -5.63
CA HIS A 3 1.82 -6.58 -6.48
C HIS A 3 2.67 -5.58 -5.69
N THR A 4 3.72 -5.06 -6.31
CA THR A 4 4.45 -3.85 -5.91
C THR A 4 4.03 -2.69 -6.80
N ASP A 5 4.19 -1.46 -6.31
CA ASP A 5 4.00 -0.26 -7.15
C ASP A 5 5.23 -0.05 -8.03
N TYR A 6 5.03 0.41 -9.26
CA TYR A 6 6.12 0.64 -10.21
C TYR A 6 6.98 1.88 -9.85
N GLY A 7 6.33 2.99 -9.48
CA GLY A 7 6.96 4.32 -9.29
C GLY A 7 7.89 4.47 -8.08
N LEU A 8 8.12 5.72 -7.65
CA LEU A 8 8.94 6.03 -6.49
C LEU A 8 8.15 5.89 -5.17
N LEU A 9 7.01 6.59 -5.11
CA LEU A 9 6.20 6.75 -3.90
C LEU A 9 4.71 6.75 -4.26
N THR A 10 3.91 6.04 -3.46
CA THR A 10 2.44 6.07 -3.56
C THR A 10 1.85 6.59 -2.26
N LEU A 11 0.97 7.58 -2.35
CA LEU A 11 0.16 8.06 -1.23
C LEU A 11 -1.29 7.63 -1.43
N VAL A 12 -1.81 6.81 -0.53
CA VAL A 12 -3.16 6.26 -0.62
C VAL A 12 -4.03 6.89 0.45
N ASN A 13 -5.04 7.64 0.02
CA ASN A 13 -6.19 7.96 0.86
C ASN A 13 -7.19 6.80 0.78
N GLN A 14 -7.65 6.30 1.92
CA GLN A 14 -8.59 5.18 1.99
C GLN A 14 -9.69 5.50 2.99
N ASP A 15 -10.86 4.87 2.83
CA ASP A 15 -11.96 5.01 3.78
C ASP A 15 -11.54 4.71 5.23
N ASP A 16 -11.97 5.56 6.16
CA ASP A 16 -11.58 5.50 7.57
C ASP A 16 -12.14 4.28 8.32
N ASP A 17 -13.22 3.66 7.83
CA ASP A 17 -13.93 2.58 8.52
C ASP A 17 -13.73 1.19 7.86
N THR A 18 -12.97 1.11 6.77
CA THR A 18 -12.86 -0.12 5.96
C THR A 18 -11.42 -0.58 5.77
N SER A 19 -11.02 -1.55 6.59
CA SER A 19 -9.73 -2.25 6.45
C SER A 19 -9.78 -3.27 5.31
N ALA A 20 -9.21 -2.91 4.15
CA ALA A 20 -9.09 -3.82 3.00
C ALA A 20 -7.66 -3.94 2.45
N LEU A 21 -6.78 -2.98 2.72
CA LEU A 21 -5.40 -3.03 2.26
C LEU A 21 -4.58 -3.95 3.15
N GLN A 22 -3.86 -4.89 2.54
CA GLN A 22 -2.86 -5.71 3.21
C GLN A 22 -1.49 -5.46 2.59
N VAL A 23 -0.47 -5.44 3.43
CA VAL A 23 0.94 -5.41 3.04
C VAL A 23 1.63 -6.66 3.57
N ARG A 24 2.62 -7.16 2.82
CA ARG A 24 3.42 -8.31 3.24
C ARG A 24 4.66 -7.83 3.96
N ASN A 25 4.79 -8.16 5.26
CA ASN A 25 5.93 -7.76 6.07
C ASN A 25 7.19 -8.58 5.72
N CYS A 26 8.33 -8.25 6.34
CA CYS A 26 9.60 -8.95 6.11
C CYS A 26 9.59 -10.42 6.57
N ALA A 27 8.68 -10.80 7.48
CA ALA A 27 8.47 -12.20 7.88
C ALA A 27 7.64 -12.99 6.84
N GLY A 28 7.18 -12.32 5.77
CA GLY A 28 6.36 -12.92 4.73
C GLY A 28 4.88 -13.01 5.09
N GLU A 29 4.44 -12.38 6.17
CA GLU A 29 3.08 -12.39 6.68
C GLU A 29 2.27 -11.22 6.10
N TRP A 30 0.98 -11.46 5.83
CA TRP A 30 0.06 -10.41 5.42
C TRP A 30 -0.50 -9.70 6.65
N ILE A 31 -0.17 -8.43 6.80
CA ILE A 31 -0.70 -7.55 7.84
C ILE A 31 -1.65 -6.52 7.24
N TRP A 32 -2.62 -6.07 8.02
CA TRP A 32 -3.58 -5.05 7.59
C TRP A 32 -3.00 -3.65 7.76
N ALA A 33 -3.10 -2.82 6.73
CA ALA A 33 -2.89 -1.38 6.84
C ALA A 33 -4.19 -0.74 7.35
N VAL A 34 -4.45 -0.92 8.66
CA VAL A 34 -5.66 -0.42 9.32
C VAL A 34 -5.79 1.09 9.10
N PRO A 35 -6.93 1.59 8.58
CA PRO A 35 -7.12 3.01 8.38
C PRO A 35 -6.95 3.81 9.67
N SER A 36 -6.28 4.96 9.56
CA SER A 36 -6.18 5.96 10.63
C SER A 36 -6.77 7.27 10.11
N PRO A 37 -7.82 7.83 10.74
CA PRO A 37 -8.48 9.03 10.25
C PRO A 37 -7.52 10.19 10.01
N GLY A 38 -7.69 10.87 8.87
CA GLY A 38 -6.86 12.03 8.51
C GLY A 38 -5.43 11.69 8.08
N THR A 39 -5.14 10.43 7.73
CA THR A 39 -3.80 10.00 7.31
C THR A 39 -3.79 9.43 5.89
N PHE A 40 -2.59 9.30 5.33
CA PHE A 40 -2.35 8.56 4.09
C PHE A 40 -1.52 7.31 4.42
N VAL A 41 -1.79 6.21 3.71
CA VAL A 41 -0.82 5.12 3.63
C VAL A 41 0.25 5.51 2.63
N CYS A 42 1.51 5.33 3.00
CA CYS A 42 2.66 5.61 2.17
C CYS A 42 3.34 4.29 1.78
N ASN A 43 3.42 4.00 0.48
CA ASN A 43 4.15 2.86 -0.06
C ASN A 43 5.31 3.34 -0.93
N ILE A 44 6.37 2.55 -0.96
CA ILE A 44 7.50 2.75 -1.88
C ILE A 44 7.42 1.75 -3.03
N GLY A 45 7.82 2.19 -4.22
CA GLY A 45 7.77 1.36 -5.42
C GLY A 45 9.14 0.92 -5.94
N ASP A 46 9.10 0.20 -7.05
CA ASP A 46 10.26 -0.45 -7.68
C ASP A 46 11.31 0.57 -8.16
N MET A 47 10.90 1.74 -8.65
CA MET A 47 11.86 2.78 -9.05
C MET A 47 12.69 3.30 -7.87
N LEU A 48 12.11 3.40 -6.67
CA LEU A 48 12.85 3.88 -5.50
C LEU A 48 13.91 2.86 -5.07
N LYS A 49 13.61 1.56 -5.21
CA LYS A 49 14.61 0.50 -5.01
C LYS A 49 15.80 0.66 -5.94
N VAL A 50 15.55 0.89 -7.24
CA VAL A 50 16.61 1.09 -8.23
C VAL A 50 17.43 2.35 -7.88
N TRP A 51 16.75 3.47 -7.61
CA TRP A 51 17.41 4.73 -7.31
C TRP A 51 18.28 4.67 -6.05
N THR A 52 17.82 3.95 -5.03
CA THR A 52 18.57 3.77 -3.78
C THR A 52 19.53 2.60 -3.78
N ASN A 53 19.80 2.00 -4.95
CA ASN A 53 20.66 0.83 -5.12
C ASN A 53 20.31 -0.33 -4.15
N GLY A 54 19.01 -0.57 -3.96
CA GLY A 54 18.49 -1.66 -3.13
C GLY A 54 18.37 -1.35 -1.64
N LEU A 55 18.68 -0.14 -1.18
CA LEU A 55 18.51 0.23 0.24
C LEU A 55 17.04 0.16 0.67
N TYR A 56 16.13 0.67 -0.16
CA TYR A 56 14.69 0.57 0.09
C TYR A 56 14.07 -0.54 -0.75
N GLN A 57 13.22 -1.35 -0.11
CA GLN A 57 12.58 -2.52 -0.73
C GLN A 57 11.06 -2.36 -0.76
N PRO A 58 10.43 -2.41 -1.95
CA PRO A 58 8.99 -2.28 -2.09
C PRO A 58 8.29 -3.49 -1.48
N THR A 59 7.22 -3.22 -0.75
CA THR A 59 6.42 -4.26 -0.10
C THR A 59 5.31 -4.73 -1.03
N LEU A 60 5.20 -6.04 -1.21
CA LEU A 60 4.02 -6.63 -1.83
C LEU A 60 2.78 -6.20 -1.06
N HIS A 61 1.77 -5.74 -1.78
CA HIS A 61 0.50 -5.34 -1.20
C HIS A 61 -0.66 -5.83 -2.06
N ARG A 62 -1.83 -5.96 -1.44
CA ARG A 62 -3.07 -6.41 -2.08
C ARG A 62 -4.28 -5.78 -1.40
N VAL A 63 -5.38 -5.67 -2.14
CA VAL A 63 -6.67 -5.24 -1.59
C VAL A 63 -7.59 -6.45 -1.50
N ILE A 64 -8.17 -6.66 -0.32
CA ILE A 64 -9.21 -7.65 -0.04
C ILE A 64 -10.36 -6.94 0.66
N ASN A 65 -11.47 -6.72 -0.04
CA ASN A 65 -12.68 -6.22 0.59
C ASN A 65 -13.49 -7.40 1.16
N LYS A 66 -13.55 -7.52 2.49
CA LYS A 66 -14.41 -8.49 3.19
C LYS A 66 -15.75 -7.89 3.62
N ASN A 67 -15.92 -6.58 3.49
CA ASN A 67 -17.11 -5.87 3.91
C ASN A 67 -18.18 -5.96 2.80
N PRO A 68 -19.48 -6.14 3.14
CA PRO A 68 -20.56 -6.03 2.16
C PRO A 68 -20.71 -4.62 1.57
N LYS A 69 -20.11 -3.60 2.20
CA LYS A 69 -20.10 -2.22 1.71
C LYS A 69 -19.04 -2.01 0.63
N TYR A 70 -19.26 -1.01 -0.22
CA TYR A 70 -18.25 -0.48 -1.11
C TYR A 70 -17.08 0.09 -0.31
N ARG A 71 -15.88 -0.02 -0.89
CA ARG A 71 -14.68 0.66 -0.44
C ARG A 71 -14.23 1.62 -1.53
N VAL A 72 -13.91 2.84 -1.15
CA VAL A 72 -13.28 3.84 -1.99
C VAL A 72 -11.86 4.10 -1.48
N SER A 73 -10.95 4.36 -2.42
CA SER A 73 -9.61 4.86 -2.13
C SER A 73 -9.09 5.66 -3.31
N VAL A 74 -8.30 6.69 -3.02
CA VAL A 74 -7.68 7.55 -4.02
C VAL A 74 -6.16 7.43 -3.88
N PRO A 75 -5.49 6.68 -4.79
CA PRO A 75 -4.04 6.63 -4.82
C PRO A 75 -3.48 7.81 -5.66
N PHE A 76 -2.44 8.44 -5.15
CA PHE A 76 -1.57 9.34 -5.90
C PHE A 76 -0.22 8.64 -6.09
N PHE A 77 0.24 8.56 -7.34
CA PHE A 77 1.51 7.95 -7.72
C PHE A 77 2.52 9.03 -8.10
N TYR A 78 3.67 9.01 -7.46
CA TYR A 78 4.84 9.80 -7.82
C TYR A 78 5.87 8.89 -8.47
N GLU A 79 6.21 9.18 -9.72
CA GLU A 79 7.07 8.37 -10.60
C GLU A 79 8.39 9.07 -10.92
#